data_AF-A0A224YF14-F1
#
_entry.id   AF-A0A224YF14-F1
#
_cell.length_a   1.000
_cell.length_b   1.000
_cell.length_c   1.000
_cell.angle_alpha   90.00
_cell.angle_beta   90.00
_cell.angle_gamma   90.00
#
_symmetry.space_group_name_H-M   'P 1'
#
loop_
_entity.id
_entity.type
_entity.pdbx_description
1 polymer ?
#
loop_
_entity_poly.entity_id
_entity_poly.type
_entity_poly.pdbx_seq_one_letter_code
_entity_poly.pdbx_strand_id
1 'polypeptide(L)'
;QCCAHKGNNGVCKGDSGGPLMIRTGVNRFQQVGIASYVYRTCGGDYPDMYTRVSGYANWLTQGVSSSAGYMPLGSTKAYTLKLTPLFIP
;
A
#
# COMPACT_ATOMS: atom_id res chain seq x y z
N GLN A 1 8.89 5.19 5.73
CA GLN A 1 8.42 5.71 4.42
C GLN A 1 8.50 4.66 3.31
N CYS A 2 7.67 4.79 2.28
CA CYS A 2 7.78 4.15 0.96
C CYS A 2 7.44 5.18 -0.13
N CYS A 3 7.72 4.84 -1.39
CA CYS A 3 7.48 5.71 -2.54
C CYS A 3 6.78 4.97 -3.67
N ALA A 4 6.06 5.72 -4.49
CA ALA A 4 5.50 5.25 -5.76
C ALA A 4 5.63 6.34 -6.81
N HIS A 5 5.79 5.96 -8.07
CA HIS A 5 5.99 6.91 -9.15
C HIS A 5 5.39 6.37 -10.44
N LYS A 6 4.63 7.22 -11.12
CA LYS A 6 4.16 7.01 -12.48
C LYS A 6 4.07 8.38 -13.15
N GLY A 7 4.72 8.55 -14.30
CA GLY A 7 4.68 9.83 -15.02
C GLY A 7 3.25 10.30 -15.30
N ASN A 8 3.00 11.59 -15.06
CA ASN A 8 1.69 12.25 -15.20
C ASN A 8 0.56 11.63 -14.37
N ASN A 9 0.89 10.80 -13.37
CA ASN A 9 -0.08 10.11 -12.51
C ASN A 9 0.51 9.93 -11.11
N GLY A 10 0.05 10.74 -10.16
CA GLY A 10 0.52 10.68 -8.79
C GLY A 10 -0.51 11.25 -7.83
N VAL A 11 -0.14 11.29 -6.56
CA VAL A 11 -0.91 12.04 -5.57
C VAL A 11 -0.66 13.53 -5.75
N CYS A 12 -1.59 14.34 -5.24
CA CYS A 12 -1.55 15.79 -5.31
C CYS A 12 -1.84 16.43 -3.96
N LYS A 13 -1.74 17.76 -3.92
CA LYS A 13 -2.17 18.53 -2.75
C LYS A 13 -3.67 18.29 -2.52
N GLY A 14 -4.01 17.75 -1.35
CA GLY A 14 -5.38 17.37 -1.00
C GLY A 14 -5.59 15.86 -0.89
N ASP A 15 -4.71 15.05 -1.48
CA ASP A 15 -4.82 13.58 -1.41
C ASP A 15 -4.20 12.98 -0.13
N SER A 16 -3.65 13.82 0.75
CA SER A 16 -3.04 13.41 2.01
C SER A 16 -3.98 12.54 2.83
N GLY A 17 -3.48 11.40 3.31
CA GLY A 17 -4.30 10.39 4.00
C GLY A 17 -4.90 9.31 3.07
N GLY A 18 -4.89 9.53 1.75
CA GLY A 18 -5.39 8.57 0.77
C GLY A 18 -4.57 7.27 0.69
N PRO A 19 -5.18 6.15 0.25
CA PRO A 19 -4.51 4.85 0.23
C PRO A 19 -3.64 4.64 -1.02
N LEU A 20 -2.42 4.13 -0.83
CA LEU A 20 -1.65 3.47 -1.89
C LEU A 20 -1.95 1.97 -1.85
N MET A 21 -2.58 1.47 -2.92
CA MET A 21 -3.02 0.09 -3.04
C MET A 21 -2.19 -0.68 -4.08
N ILE A 22 -1.85 -1.93 -3.78
CA ILE A 22 -1.32 -2.90 -4.75
C ILE A 22 -2.33 -4.01 -4.99
N ARG A 23 -2.39 -4.53 -6.22
CA ARG A 23 -3.21 -5.70 -6.53
C ARG A 23 -2.47 -6.97 -6.11
N THR A 24 -3.06 -7.77 -5.23
CA THR A 24 -2.47 -9.03 -4.71
C THR A 24 -3.17 -10.28 -5.23
N GLY A 25 -4.23 -10.13 -6.04
CA GLY A 25 -4.94 -11.22 -6.69
C GLY A 25 -6.13 -10.73 -7.53
N VAL A 26 -6.92 -11.68 -8.06
CA VAL A 26 -8.18 -11.36 -8.74
C VAL A 26 -9.11 -10.68 -7.75
N ASN A 27 -9.47 -9.42 -8.04
CA ASN A 27 -10.30 -8.57 -7.19
C ASN A 27 -9.78 -8.39 -5.74
N ARG A 28 -8.47 -8.55 -5.50
CA ARG A 28 -7.85 -8.29 -4.20
C ARG A 28 -6.84 -7.17 -4.28
N PHE A 29 -6.98 -6.20 -3.37
CA PHE A 29 -6.08 -5.09 -3.20
C PHE A 29 -5.61 -5.00 -1.76
N GLN A 30 -4.35 -4.62 -1.56
CA GLN A 30 -3.76 -4.41 -0.25
C GLN A 30 -3.26 -2.97 -0.15
N GLN A 31 -3.61 -2.29 0.93
CA GLN A 31 -3.05 -0.97 1.25
C GLN A 31 -1.63 -1.12 1.78
N VAL A 32 -0.66 -0.50 1.11
CA VAL A 32 0.76 -0.56 1.47
C VAL A 32 1.33 0.80 1.89
N GLY A 33 0.61 1.88 1.57
CA GLY A 33 1.01 3.24 1.91
C GLY A 33 -0.17 4.16 2.21
N ILE A 34 0.15 5.28 2.85
CA ILE A 34 -0.75 6.40 3.10
C ILE A 34 -0.11 7.65 2.49
N ALA A 35 -0.81 8.35 1.59
CA ALA A 35 -0.30 9.54 0.91
C ALA A 35 0.12 10.60 1.93
N SER A 36 1.33 11.14 1.77
CA SER A 36 1.94 12.01 2.78
C SER A 36 2.56 13.27 2.18
N TYR A 37 3.37 13.15 1.13
CA TYR A 37 4.10 14.29 0.59
C TYR A 37 4.37 14.14 -0.91
N VAL A 38 4.31 15.27 -1.61
CA VAL A 38 4.65 15.40 -3.03
C VAL A 38 5.74 16.45 -3.19
N TYR A 39 6.70 16.19 -4.06
CA TYR A 39 7.78 17.14 -4.34
C TYR A 39 7.48 17.91 -5.63
N ARG A 40 7.42 19.25 -5.53
CA ARG A 40 7.10 20.19 -6.64
C ARG A 40 5.68 20.00 -7.20
N THR A 41 5.54 19.18 -8.24
CA THR A 41 4.31 19.02 -9.02
C THR A 41 3.72 17.63 -8.82
N CYS A 42 2.40 17.54 -8.87
CA CYS A 42 1.66 16.27 -8.73
C CYS A 42 1.95 15.36 -9.93
N GLY A 43 2.33 14.10 -9.67
CA GLY A 43 2.67 13.15 -10.74
C GLY A 43 3.81 13.62 -11.66
N GLY A 44 4.70 14.49 -11.15
CA GLY A 44 5.89 14.95 -11.86
C GLY A 44 7.01 13.92 -11.85
N ASP A 45 8.24 14.36 -12.15
CA ASP A 45 9.42 13.48 -12.31
C ASP A 45 9.91 12.83 -11.01
N TYR A 46 9.48 13.35 -9.86
CA TYR A 46 9.87 12.84 -8.56
C TYR A 46 8.83 11.84 -8.04
N PRO A 47 9.26 10.83 -7.28
CA PRO A 47 8.32 9.91 -6.65
C PRO A 47 7.48 10.62 -5.59
N ASP A 48 6.23 10.19 -5.49
CA ASP A 48 5.36 10.54 -4.38
C ASP A 48 5.72 9.76 -3.13
N MET A 49 5.59 10.40 -1.98
CA MET A 49 6.01 9.84 -0.69
C MET A 49 4.81 9.42 0.15
N TYR A 50 4.89 8.20 0.66
CA TYR A 50 3.84 7.56 1.43
C TYR A 50 4.38 7.05 2.78
N THR A 51 3.56 7.17 3.82
CA THR A 51 3.80 6.48 5.09
C THR A 51 3.66 4.99 4.84
N ARG A 52 4.72 4.21 5.13
CA ARG A 52 4.74 2.76 4.90
C ARG A 52 3.89 2.05 5.95
N VAL A 53 2.75 1.49 5.55
CA VAL A 53 1.78 0.83 6.45
C VAL A 53 2.43 -0.29 7.27
N SER A 54 3.28 -1.11 6.65
CA SER A 54 3.95 -2.21 7.35
C SER A 54 4.87 -1.75 8.49
N GLY A 55 5.40 -0.53 8.44
CA GLY A 55 6.20 0.05 9.51
C GLY A 55 5.39 0.42 10.77
N TYR A 56 4.06 0.47 10.65
CA TYR A 56 3.13 0.82 11.73
C TYR A 56 2.15 -0.31 12.06
N ALA A 57 2.39 -1.53 11.54
CA ALA A 57 1.44 -2.65 11.66
C ALA A 57 1.05 -2.96 13.10
N ASN A 58 2.01 -2.95 14.04
CA ASN A 58 1.73 -3.19 15.45
C ASN A 58 0.83 -2.11 16.06
N TRP A 59 1.14 -0.84 15.82
CA TRP A 59 0.34 0.29 16.31
C TRP A 59 -1.08 0.26 15.73
N LEU A 60 -1.20 -0.01 14.41
CA LEU A 60 -2.49 -0.15 13.75
C LEU A 60 -3.30 -1.29 14.36
N THR A 61 -2.70 -2.48 14.46
CA THR A 61 -3.34 -3.68 15.03
C THR A 61 -3.87 -3.40 16.43
N GLN A 62 -3.07 -2.77 17.29
CA GLN A 62 -3.49 -2.36 18.63
C GLN A 62 -4.67 -1.39 18.57
N GLY A 63 -4.58 -0.35 17.75
CA GLY A 63 -5.58 0.71 17.64
C GLY A 63 -6.93 0.27 17.07
N VAL A 64 -6.96 -0.76 16.21
CA VAL A 64 -8.20 -1.26 15.59
C VAL A 64 -8.70 -2.59 16.16
N SER A 65 -8.00 -3.18 17.13
CA SER A 65 -8.31 -4.52 17.64
C SER A 65 -9.73 -4.67 18.20
N SER A 66 -10.30 -3.58 18.72
CA SER A 66 -11.68 -3.52 19.23
C SER A 66 -12.69 -2.91 18.23
N SER A 67 -12.25 -2.56 17.02
CA SER A 67 -13.12 -1.98 16.00
C SER A 67 -14.02 -3.05 15.37
N ALA A 68 -15.28 -2.70 15.10
CA ALA A 68 -16.20 -3.60 14.42
C ALA A 68 -15.65 -3.99 13.03
N GLY A 69 -15.64 -5.30 12.73
CA GLY A 69 -15.13 -5.83 11.46
C GLY A 69 -13.61 -6.00 11.40
N TYR A 70 -12.87 -5.70 12.48
CA TYR A 70 -11.46 -6.09 12.56
C TYR A 70 -11.35 -7.62 12.56
N MET A 71 -10.59 -8.14 11.60
CA MET A 71 -10.19 -9.53 11.54
C MET A 71 -8.67 -9.57 11.66
N PRO A 72 -8.10 -10.20 12.70
CA PRO A 72 -6.66 -10.38 12.77
C PRO A 72 -6.20 -11.14 11.54
N LEU A 73 -5.04 -10.78 11.01
CA LEU A 73 -4.35 -11.53 9.96
C LEU A 73 -3.91 -12.88 10.55
N GLY A 74 -4.87 -13.79 10.72
CA GLY A 74 -4.66 -15.12 11.27
C GLY A 74 -3.76 -15.94 10.35
N SER A 75 -2.68 -16.44 10.93
CA SER A 75 -1.73 -17.39 10.34
C SER A 75 -2.45 -18.60 9.72
N THR A 76 -2.44 -18.72 8.39
CA THR A 76 -2.35 -19.97 7.60
C THR A 76 -2.37 -19.66 6.10
N LYS A 77 -1.27 -19.04 5.69
CA LYS A 77 -0.62 -19.03 4.37
C LYS A 77 0.03 -17.68 4.32
N ALA A 78 1.34 -17.68 4.62
CA ALA A 78 2.20 -16.69 4.04
C ALA A 78 1.71 -16.48 2.60
N TYR A 79 1.44 -15.23 2.23
CA TYR A 79 1.45 -14.84 0.84
C TYR A 79 2.91 -15.01 0.38
N THR A 80 3.37 -16.27 0.33
CA THR A 80 4.44 -16.70 -0.54
C THR A 80 3.93 -16.23 -1.88
N LEU A 81 4.54 -15.15 -2.36
CA LEU A 81 4.62 -14.88 -3.79
C LEU A 81 5.04 -16.21 -4.38
N LYS A 82 4.07 -17.00 -4.86
CA LYS A 82 4.38 -18.12 -5.71
C LYS A 82 4.92 -17.45 -6.96
N LEU A 83 6.23 -17.24 -6.99
CA LEU A 83 7.02 -17.17 -8.20
C LEU A 83 6.86 -18.55 -8.86
N THR A 84 5.67 -18.84 -9.38
CA THR A 84 5.55 -19.87 -10.40
C THR A 84 6.27 -19.30 -11.61
N PRO A 85 7.37 -19.90 -12.07
CA PRO A 85 7.97 -19.49 -13.33
C PRO A 85 6.92 -19.75 -14.40
N LEU A 86 6.50 -18.69 -15.07
CA LEU A 86 5.59 -18.77 -16.19
C LEU A 86 6.36 -19.44 -17.34
N PHE A 87 6.32 -20.77 -17.45
CA PHE A 87 6.70 -21.48 -18.66
C PHE A 87 5.53 -21.33 -19.65
N ILE A 88 5.70 -20.44 -20.62
CA ILE A 88 4.89 -20.40 -21.84
C ILE A 88 5.69 -21.19 -22.89
N PRO A 89 5.14 -22.24 -23.53
CA PRO A 89 5.77 -22.89 -24.67
C PRO A 89 5.83 -21.97 -25.90
#